data_AF-I2JBV7-F1
#
_entry.id   AF-I2JBV7-F1
#
_cell.length_a   1.000
_cell.length_b   1.000
_cell.length_c   1.000
_cell.angle_alpha   90.00
_cell.angle_beta   90.00
_cell.angle_gamma   90.00
#
_symmetry.space_group_name_H-M   'P 1'
#
loop_
_entity.id
_entity.type
_entity.pdbx_description
1 polymer ?
#
loop_
_entity_poly.entity_id
_entity_poly.type
_entity_poly.pdbx_seq_one_letter_code
_entity_poly.pdbx_strand_id
1 'polypeptide(L)'
;MAKNGLELGKRVEIFSKKYRILNDLLLNPKEVLGNCKFIKNEGAQFVNIDLETGEGDYDGVEVLVYSEGQEDTVFLKVTEQSEEEIDALNLGYQETIDFDTLLIAYHGMRKADRNQVEPNKHRFVFVVDKLKKTAAKPKQDQKQEQKQEHKG
;
A
#
# COMPACT_ATOMS: atom_id res chain seq x y z
N MET A 1 -24.36 -6.00 -28.39
CA MET A 1 -23.36 -4.92 -28.31
C MET A 1 -22.06 -5.51 -27.78
N ALA A 2 -20.93 -5.32 -28.46
CA ALA A 2 -19.66 -5.84 -28.00
C ALA A 2 -19.32 -5.23 -26.63
N LYS A 3 -19.03 -6.08 -25.63
CA LYS A 3 -18.46 -5.67 -24.35
C LYS A 3 -17.02 -5.23 -24.61
N ASN A 4 -16.83 -4.00 -25.09
CA ASN A 4 -15.52 -3.44 -25.33
C ASN A 4 -14.88 -3.05 -23.99
N GLY A 5 -14.34 -4.03 -23.29
CA GLY A 5 -13.55 -3.85 -22.08
C GLY A 5 -13.27 -5.19 -21.41
N LEU A 6 -12.06 -5.39 -20.90
CA LEU A 6 -11.78 -6.51 -19.99
C LEU A 6 -12.68 -6.37 -18.76
N GLU A 7 -13.43 -7.42 -18.43
CA GLU A 7 -14.09 -7.52 -17.12
C GLU A 7 -13.02 -7.80 -16.07
N LEU A 8 -12.42 -6.74 -15.54
CA LEU A 8 -11.43 -6.82 -14.48
C LEU A 8 -12.13 -7.15 -13.15
N GLY A 9 -11.94 -8.39 -12.70
CA GLY A 9 -12.23 -8.90 -11.35
C GLY A 9 -13.61 -8.60 -10.74
N LYS A 10 -13.78 -9.04 -9.49
CA LYS A 10 -14.96 -8.73 -8.67
C LYS A 10 -14.92 -7.29 -8.18
N ARG A 11 -16.09 -6.68 -7.99
CA ARG A 11 -16.21 -5.36 -7.35
C ARG A 11 -16.21 -5.52 -5.84
N VAL A 12 -15.48 -4.65 -5.16
CA VAL A 12 -15.41 -4.56 -3.70
C VAL A 12 -15.52 -3.09 -3.29
N GLU A 13 -16.02 -2.86 -2.09
CA GLU A 13 -16.00 -1.55 -1.46
C GLU A 13 -14.85 -1.52 -0.45
N ILE A 14 -13.95 -0.55 -0.61
CA ILE A 14 -12.82 -0.29 0.28
C ILE A 14 -12.93 1.17 0.62
N PHE A 15 -12.90 1.54 1.89
CA PHE A 15 -12.85 2.93 2.31
C PHE A 15 -14.00 3.78 1.67
N SER A 16 -15.23 3.24 1.76
CA SER A 16 -16.46 3.76 1.14
C SER A 16 -16.40 4.05 -0.37
N LYS A 17 -15.40 3.50 -1.07
CA LYS A 17 -15.20 3.63 -2.52
C LYS A 17 -15.21 2.28 -3.20
N LYS A 18 -15.76 2.23 -4.41
CA LYS A 18 -15.88 0.99 -5.18
C LYS A 18 -14.65 0.77 -6.06
N TYR A 19 -14.08 -0.41 -5.94
CA TYR A 19 -12.91 -0.86 -6.69
C TYR A 19 -13.16 -2.20 -7.36
N ARG A 20 -12.26 -2.56 -8.27
CA ARG A 20 -12.18 -3.90 -8.87
C ARG A 20 -10.94 -4.60 -8.35
N ILE A 21 -11.12 -5.78 -7.78
CA ILE A 21 -10.02 -6.60 -7.28
C ILE A 21 -9.19 -7.11 -8.47
N LEU A 22 -7.87 -7.06 -8.35
CA LEU A 22 -6.94 -7.53 -9.38
C LEU A 22 -6.18 -8.79 -8.99
N ASN A 23 -6.22 -9.22 -7.72
CA ASN A 23 -5.45 -10.37 -7.23
C ASN A 23 -5.60 -11.64 -8.09
N ASP A 24 -6.82 -11.96 -8.54
CA ASP A 24 -7.07 -13.14 -9.40
C ASP A 24 -6.39 -13.07 -10.78
N LEU A 25 -5.91 -11.89 -11.17
CA LEU A 25 -5.21 -11.64 -12.44
C LEU A 25 -3.68 -11.62 -12.28
N LEU A 26 -3.18 -11.74 -11.05
CA LEU A 26 -1.77 -11.62 -10.71
C LEU A 26 -1.22 -12.98 -10.25
N LEU A 27 -0.09 -13.39 -10.82
CA LEU A 27 0.61 -14.62 -10.42
C LEU A 27 1.13 -14.55 -8.99
N ASN A 28 1.70 -13.40 -8.61
CA ASN A 28 2.20 -13.15 -7.26
C ASN A 28 1.93 -11.70 -6.85
N PRO A 29 0.83 -11.42 -6.11
CA PRO A 29 0.50 -10.06 -5.69
C PRO A 29 1.60 -9.39 -4.85
N LYS A 30 2.33 -10.13 -4.00
CA LYS A 30 3.37 -9.54 -3.14
C LYS A 30 4.54 -8.97 -3.94
N GLU A 31 4.90 -9.60 -5.06
CA GLU A 31 5.97 -9.10 -5.95
C GLU A 31 5.63 -7.74 -6.58
N VAL A 32 4.34 -7.38 -6.71
CA VAL A 32 3.94 -6.07 -7.22
C VAL A 32 4.47 -4.94 -6.33
N LEU A 33 4.44 -5.14 -5.01
CA LEU A 33 4.97 -4.14 -4.06
C LEU A 33 6.47 -4.35 -3.75
N GLY A 34 7.00 -5.57 -3.88
CA GLY A 34 8.34 -5.90 -3.41
C GLY A 34 8.48 -5.62 -1.90
N ASN A 35 9.70 -5.32 -1.44
CA ASN A 35 9.88 -4.89 -0.06
C ASN A 35 9.31 -3.49 0.14
N CYS A 36 8.57 -3.31 1.22
CA CYS A 36 8.07 -2.01 1.64
C CYS A 36 8.91 -1.45 2.78
N LYS A 37 9.28 -0.16 2.64
CA LYS A 37 10.00 0.60 3.65
C LYS A 37 9.09 1.70 4.17
N PHE A 38 8.86 1.71 5.48
CA PHE A 38 8.01 2.70 6.14
C PHE A 38 8.54 4.12 5.88
N ILE A 39 7.66 5.05 5.50
CA ILE A 39 8.00 6.48 5.40
C ILE A 39 7.30 7.24 6.50
N LYS A 40 5.97 7.10 6.59
CA LYS A 40 5.14 7.90 7.48
C LYS A 40 3.80 7.22 7.75
N ASN A 41 3.33 7.31 8.99
CA ASN A 41 1.93 7.05 9.33
C ASN A 41 1.12 8.32 8.97
N GLU A 42 0.21 8.24 8.02
CA GLU A 42 -0.68 9.36 7.65
C GLU A 42 -1.89 9.48 8.57
N GLY A 43 -2.06 8.50 9.46
CA GLY A 43 -3.08 8.50 10.49
C GLY A 43 -4.43 7.98 10.01
N ALA A 44 -5.37 7.98 10.95
CA ALA A 44 -6.74 7.53 10.72
C ALA A 44 -7.41 8.35 9.61
N GLN A 45 -8.10 7.64 8.73
CA GLN A 45 -8.89 8.20 7.66
C GLN A 45 -10.37 8.16 8.06
N PHE A 46 -11.08 9.22 7.70
CA PHE A 46 -12.50 9.36 7.98
C PHE A 46 -13.26 9.72 6.70
N VAL A 47 -14.47 9.20 6.58
CA VAL A 47 -15.41 9.49 5.49
C VAL A 47 -16.70 10.07 6.06
N ASN A 48 -17.56 10.58 5.18
CA ASN A 48 -18.81 11.24 5.56
C ASN A 48 -18.61 12.34 6.62
N ILE A 49 -17.50 13.07 6.53
CA ILE A 49 -17.13 14.08 7.52
C ILE A 49 -18.22 15.16 7.55
N ASP A 50 -18.82 15.35 8.72
CA ASP A 50 -19.67 16.48 9.02
C ASP A 50 -18.79 17.73 9.15
N LEU A 51 -19.03 18.72 8.30
CA LEU A 51 -18.23 19.94 8.25
C LEU A 51 -18.50 20.88 9.44
N GLU A 52 -19.61 20.71 10.16
CA GLU A 52 -19.93 21.53 11.33
C GLU A 52 -19.25 21.01 12.60
N THR A 53 -19.19 19.69 12.76
CA THR A 53 -18.64 19.04 13.96
C THR A 53 -17.21 18.54 13.77
N GLY A 54 -16.80 18.28 12.53
CA GLY A 54 -15.54 17.63 12.19
C GLY A 54 -15.54 16.11 12.41
N GLU A 55 -16.67 15.53 12.84
CA GLU A 55 -16.81 14.09 13.06
C GLU A 55 -17.03 13.36 11.73
N GLY A 56 -16.50 12.15 11.62
CA GLY A 56 -16.69 11.30 10.44
C GLY A 56 -16.67 9.82 10.81
N ASP A 57 -17.14 9.00 9.87
CA ASP A 57 -17.09 7.55 10.01
C ASP A 57 -15.63 7.10 9.82
N TYR A 58 -15.11 6.35 10.79
CA TYR A 58 -13.79 5.77 10.70
C TYR A 58 -13.70 4.82 9.50
N ASP A 59 -12.68 5.03 8.67
CA ASP A 59 -12.54 4.36 7.38
C ASP A 59 -11.23 3.58 7.26
N GLY A 60 -10.39 3.52 8.31
CA GLY A 60 -9.12 2.79 8.37
C GLY A 60 -7.91 3.70 8.58
N VAL A 61 -6.68 3.19 8.40
CA VAL A 61 -5.44 3.99 8.50
C VAL A 61 -4.71 4.01 7.16
N GLU A 62 -4.14 5.15 6.78
CA GLU A 62 -3.22 5.23 5.64
C GLU A 62 -1.77 5.32 6.10
N VAL A 63 -0.91 4.52 5.46
CA VAL A 63 0.54 4.53 5.73
C VAL A 63 1.28 4.72 4.42
N LEU A 64 2.15 5.72 4.37
CA LEU A 64 3.03 5.98 3.24
C LEU A 64 4.28 5.10 3.34
N VAL A 65 4.59 4.39 2.26
CA VAL A 65 5.76 3.52 2.18
C VAL A 65 6.49 3.75 0.87
N TYR A 66 7.81 3.51 0.85
CA TYR A 66 8.53 3.27 -0.39
C TYR A 66 8.37 1.80 -0.76
N SER A 67 7.90 1.52 -1.97
CA SER A 67 7.74 0.18 -2.51
C SER A 67 8.82 -0.08 -3.55
N GLU A 68 9.66 -1.09 -3.32
CA GLU A 68 10.72 -1.44 -4.28
C GLU A 68 10.13 -1.97 -5.60
N GLY A 69 9.02 -2.70 -5.56
CA GLY A 69 8.37 -3.23 -6.77
C GLY A 69 7.64 -2.16 -7.60
N GLN A 70 7.25 -1.04 -6.99
CA GLN A 70 6.68 0.11 -7.69
C GLN A 70 7.73 1.17 -8.04
N GLU A 71 8.94 1.05 -7.49
CA GLU A 71 10.03 2.03 -7.57
C GLU A 71 9.61 3.46 -7.13
N ASP A 72 8.56 3.57 -6.31
CA ASP A 72 7.95 4.83 -5.89
C ASP A 72 7.30 4.70 -4.50
N THR A 73 6.89 5.85 -3.95
CA THR A 73 6.06 5.94 -2.76
C THR A 73 4.60 5.60 -3.05
N VAL A 74 4.03 4.76 -2.21
CA VAL A 74 2.63 4.32 -2.32
C VAL A 74 1.96 4.37 -0.96
N PHE A 75 0.64 4.58 -0.95
CA PHE A 75 -0.17 4.46 0.24
C PHE A 75 -0.65 3.02 0.41
N LEU A 76 -0.42 2.47 1.59
CA LEU A 76 -1.08 1.25 2.07
C LEU A 76 -2.29 1.66 2.90
N LYS A 77 -3.44 1.07 2.59
CA LYS A 77 -4.64 1.14 3.43
C LYS A 77 -4.60 -0.03 4.41
N VAL A 78 -4.48 0.27 5.69
CA VAL A 78 -4.45 -0.73 6.77
C VAL A 78 -5.83 -0.81 7.38
N THR A 79 -6.41 -2.02 7.39
CA THR A 79 -7.83 -2.22 7.79
C THR A 79 -8.02 -2.88 9.14
N GLU A 80 -7.01 -3.58 9.67
CA GLU A 80 -7.13 -4.34 10.92
C GLU A 80 -6.17 -3.88 12.02
N GLN A 81 -5.66 -2.64 11.91
CA GLN A 81 -4.92 -1.95 12.97
C GLN A 81 -5.40 -0.50 13.11
N SER A 82 -5.47 -0.02 14.34
CA SER A 82 -5.68 1.39 14.62
C SER A 82 -4.41 2.21 14.39
N GLU A 83 -4.55 3.54 14.37
CA GLU A 83 -3.42 4.47 14.27
C GLU A 83 -2.45 4.27 15.45
N GLU A 84 -2.99 4.14 16.66
CA GLU A 84 -2.21 3.94 17.88
C GLU A 84 -1.47 2.60 17.88
N GLU A 85 -2.09 1.54 17.33
CA GLU A 85 -1.43 0.23 17.19
C GLU A 85 -0.27 0.28 16.20
N ILE A 86 -0.40 1.05 15.11
CA ILE A 86 0.69 1.27 14.15
C ILE A 86 1.80 2.11 14.76
N ASP A 87 1.46 3.18 15.48
CA ASP A 87 2.46 4.01 16.18
C ASP A 87 3.20 3.20 17.26
N ALA A 88 2.52 2.29 17.94
CA ALA A 88 3.12 1.38 18.91
C ALA A 88 4.14 0.39 18.30
N LEU A 89 4.13 0.17 16.98
CA LEU A 89 5.19 -0.58 16.30
C LEU A 89 6.54 0.17 16.32
N ASN A 90 6.51 1.48 16.58
CA ASN A 90 7.69 2.35 16.66
C ASN A 90 8.62 2.15 15.45
N LEU A 91 8.05 2.32 14.25
CA LEU A 91 8.73 2.14 12.98
C LEU A 91 9.57 3.38 12.66
N GLY A 92 10.86 3.17 12.37
CA GLY A 92 11.76 4.22 11.91
C GLY A 92 11.58 4.52 10.42
N TYR A 93 12.01 5.72 10.00
CA TYR A 93 12.06 6.07 8.58
C TYR A 93 12.91 5.07 7.79
N GLN A 94 12.38 4.59 6.67
CA GLN A 94 12.89 3.53 5.81
C GLN A 94 13.07 2.15 6.47
N GLU A 95 12.50 1.93 7.64
CA GLU A 95 12.49 0.61 8.26
C GLU A 95 11.63 -0.36 7.44
N THR A 96 12.12 -1.58 7.25
CA THR A 96 11.40 -2.58 6.46
C THR A 96 10.20 -3.10 7.24
N ILE A 97 9.05 -3.11 6.59
CA ILE A 97 7.79 -3.62 7.13
C ILE A 97 7.32 -4.82 6.33
N ASP A 98 6.46 -5.63 6.95
CA ASP A 98 5.80 -6.77 6.31
C ASP A 98 4.31 -6.80 6.68
N PHE A 99 3.54 -7.59 5.95
CA PHE A 99 2.11 -7.79 6.13
C PHE A 99 1.72 -9.16 5.54
N ASP A 100 0.74 -9.83 6.14
CA ASP A 100 0.38 -11.19 5.71
C ASP A 100 -0.45 -11.15 4.44
N THR A 101 -1.37 -10.19 4.37
CA THR A 101 -2.33 -10.09 3.27
C THR A 101 -2.06 -8.85 2.42
N LEU A 102 -2.29 -8.99 1.12
CA LEU A 102 -2.26 -7.88 0.18
C LEU A 102 -3.41 -8.02 -0.80
N LEU A 103 -4.33 -7.07 -0.76
CA LEU A 103 -5.35 -6.87 -1.76
C LEU A 103 -4.94 -5.72 -2.66
N ILE A 104 -4.91 -5.97 -3.96
CA ILE A 104 -4.63 -4.97 -4.98
C ILE A 104 -5.93 -4.71 -5.72
N ALA A 105 -6.39 -3.47 -5.65
CA ALA A 105 -7.63 -3.06 -6.27
C ALA A 105 -7.39 -1.87 -7.21
N TYR A 106 -8.25 -1.76 -8.21
CA TYR A 106 -8.19 -0.69 -9.20
C TYR A 106 -9.48 0.11 -9.22
N HIS A 107 -9.34 1.43 -9.18
CA HIS A 107 -10.47 2.34 -9.33
C HIS A 107 -10.80 2.53 -10.82
N GLY A 108 -11.75 1.71 -11.30
CA GLY A 108 -12.27 1.83 -12.65
C GLY A 108 -13.21 3.02 -12.79
N MET A 109 -12.66 4.19 -13.09
CA MET A 109 -13.47 5.39 -13.30
C MET A 109 -14.30 5.34 -14.58
N ARG A 110 -15.50 5.93 -14.53
CA ARG A 110 -16.25 6.31 -15.73
C ARG A 110 -15.64 7.59 -16.32
N LYS A 111 -15.90 7.86 -17.60
CA LYS A 111 -15.41 9.07 -18.30
C LYS A 111 -15.75 10.38 -17.56
N ALA A 112 -16.89 10.44 -16.87
CA ALA A 112 -17.35 11.63 -16.14
C ALA A 112 -16.52 11.95 -14.89
N ASP A 113 -15.86 10.96 -14.30
CA ASP A 113 -15.18 11.09 -13.01
C ASP A 113 -13.68 11.39 -13.18
N ARG A 114 -13.18 11.47 -14.43
CA ARG A 114 -11.75 11.69 -14.73
C ARG A 114 -11.15 12.93 -14.09
N ASN A 115 -11.96 13.96 -13.89
CA ASN A 115 -11.54 15.23 -13.32
C ASN A 115 -11.56 15.24 -11.79
N GLN A 116 -12.00 14.16 -11.13
CA GLN A 116 -12.08 14.04 -9.67
C GLN A 116 -10.89 13.30 -9.04
N VAL A 117 -9.95 12.81 -9.85
CA VAL A 117 -8.69 12.28 -9.31
C VAL A 117 -7.76 13.46 -9.12
N GLU A 118 -7.51 13.79 -7.86
CA GLU A 118 -6.40 14.65 -7.50
C GLU A 118 -5.14 14.15 -8.22
N PRO A 119 -4.41 15.02 -8.93
CA PRO A 119 -3.13 14.63 -9.49
C PRO A 119 -2.29 14.10 -8.32
N ASN A 120 -1.92 12.82 -8.37
CA ASN A 120 -1.18 12.03 -7.37
C ASN A 120 -1.97 11.01 -6.53
N LYS A 121 -3.29 10.89 -6.66
CA LYS A 121 -3.98 9.68 -6.13
C LYS A 121 -3.87 8.53 -7.12
N HIS A 122 -3.09 7.51 -6.74
CA HIS A 122 -2.89 6.29 -7.52
C HIS A 122 -4.23 5.61 -7.83
N ARG A 123 -4.42 5.19 -9.09
CA ARG A 123 -5.62 4.42 -9.50
C ARG A 123 -5.61 3.02 -8.90
N PHE A 124 -4.43 2.56 -8.49
CA PHE A 124 -4.23 1.33 -7.73
C PHE A 124 -4.32 1.64 -6.25
N VAL A 125 -5.01 0.76 -5.54
CA VAL A 125 -5.16 0.79 -4.10
C VAL A 125 -4.60 -0.50 -3.56
N PHE A 126 -3.69 -0.37 -2.60
CA PHE A 126 -3.08 -1.48 -1.90
C PHE A 126 -3.67 -1.53 -0.50
N VAL A 127 -4.36 -2.61 -0.18
CA VAL A 127 -4.97 -2.84 1.13
C VAL A 127 -4.25 -3.99 1.79
N VAL A 128 -3.88 -3.80 3.05
CA VAL A 128 -3.21 -4.78 3.90
C VAL A 128 -3.99 -4.92 5.20
N ASP A 129 -3.88 -6.08 5.83
CA ASP A 129 -4.50 -6.36 7.12
C ASP A 129 -3.81 -5.58 8.23
N LYS A 130 -2.55 -5.93 8.51
CA LYS A 130 -1.75 -5.43 9.62
C LYS A 130 -0.30 -5.27 9.18
N LEU A 131 0.30 -4.16 9.56
CA LEU A 131 1.72 -3.94 9.46
C LEU A 131 2.46 -4.67 10.59
N LYS A 132 3.60 -5.22 10.22
CA LYS A 132 4.53 -5.89 11.12
C LYS A 132 5.90 -5.28 10.95
N LYS A 133 6.56 -5.06 12.08
CA LYS A 133 7.97 -4.74 12.12
C LYS A 133 8.77 -5.98 11.72
N THR A 134 9.58 -5.89 10.68
CA THR A 134 10.49 -7.00 10.36
C THR A 134 11.61 -7.03 11.40
N ALA A 135 11.87 -8.20 11.98
CA ALA A 135 13.06 -8.35 12.82
C ALA A 135 14.29 -8.11 11.94
N ALA A 136 15.22 -7.25 12.39
CA ALA A 136 16.48 -7.07 11.70
C ALA A 136 17.17 -8.42 11.54
N LYS A 137 17.23 -8.95 10.31
CA LYS A 137 18.17 -10.03 10.01
C LYS A 137 19.56 -9.48 10.33
N PRO A 138 20.39 -10.15 11.16
CA PRO A 138 21.76 -9.72 11.35
C PRO A 138 22.43 -9.62 9.98
N LYS A 139 23.04 -8.48 9.69
CA LYS A 139 23.93 -8.28 8.54
C LYS A 139 25.14 -9.20 8.71
N GLN A 140 25.01 -10.47 8.36
CA GLN A 140 26.14 -11.30 7.94
C GLN A 140 25.93 -11.64 6.47
N ASP A 141 27.02 -11.56 5.73
CA ASP A 141 27.19 -11.90 4.30
C ASP A 141 26.93 -10.79 3.27
N GLN A 142 27.66 -9.67 3.41
CA GLN A 142 28.15 -8.88 2.26
C GLN A 142 29.58 -8.39 2.46
N LYS A 143 30.47 -9.22 3.02
CA LYS A 143 31.88 -8.87 3.14
C LYS A 143 32.82 -10.02 2.82
N GLN A 144 32.71 -10.57 1.62
CA GLN A 144 33.73 -11.45 1.08
C GLN A 144 33.69 -11.51 -0.45
N GLU A 145 33.96 -10.39 -1.13
CA GLU A 145 34.40 -10.39 -2.54
C GLU A 145 34.94 -9.02 -2.95
N GLN A 146 36.09 -8.61 -2.38
CA GLN A 146 36.95 -7.56 -2.96
C GLN A 146 38.34 -7.52 -2.29
N LYS A 147 38.95 -8.69 -2.08
CA LYS A 147 40.37 -8.79 -1.72
C LYS A 147 41.02 -9.95 -2.47
N GLN A 148 41.07 -9.85 -3.78
CA GLN A 148 42.09 -10.48 -4.60
C GLN A 148 42.12 -9.75 -5.93
N GLU A 149 43.13 -8.89 -6.09
CA GLU A 149 43.85 -8.54 -7.33
C GLU A 149 44.45 -7.15 -7.17
N HIS A 150 45.72 -7.12 -6.78
CA HIS A 150 46.78 -6.29 -7.37
C HIS A 150 48.05 -6.47 -6.53
N LYS A 151 48.75 -7.57 -6.80
CA LYS A 151 50.21 -7.67 -6.68
C LYS A 151 50.70 -8.52 -7.83
N GLY A 152 51.18 -7.84 -8.86
CA GLY A 152 51.87 -8.33 -10.04
C GLY A 152 52.53 -7.15 -10.70
#